data_AF-A0A1C1C9T0-F1
#
_entry.id   AF-A0A1C1C9T0-F1
#
_cell.length_a   1.000
_cell.length_b   1.000
_cell.length_c   1.000
_cell.angle_alpha   90.00
_cell.angle_beta   90.00
_cell.angle_gamma   90.00
#
_symmetry.space_group_name_H-M   'P 1'
#
loop_
_entity.id
_entity.type
_entity.pdbx_description
1 polymer ?
#
loop_
_entity_poly.entity_id
_entity_poly.type
_entity_poly.pdbx_seq_one_letter_code
_entity_poly.pdbx_strand_id
1 'polypeptide(L)'
;MAQSLTAATPTLERRTVVSALIFSARPYASKPYRVLLFRRSEKVRTYQRKLAPIAGSVEADDQNPLAAAWREIKEETGLGPQQLELWRRGAGFEFTDEKAVSGQHGGNSKGRIWKVWPFAFRLKGMVPDQENDVNKLGLNLDWEHLGCEWKDVSDILDRKILDDCVPRLEITLGQLWVDPGSVLHGGLEELRLDHEHGARELATIAIRSLVKIVERDRQGQPPKDTKQWWQSFQRQAFHLAFNGRPSMEAAISGAVATALKDVKGCIDTGGQNPLDQIKTNLEAYIIRRDQTSKQVSDQFSNFLQDRFKKTQTGPAEARSLKILTLSFSSTIKAAILHALDADESLSLEMRILESRPLNEGASFAKVLTHEAQRRRESQSSGPCFHNRLRITMASDASVGILSKNVDLVMMGADRISEAGDVSNKTGSLAAALVSKFVTNGSVDIICISESEKIAVPGTAEEHQEEDNNVEELASSWHVDPSAAWEEMVTVRNVYFEWCPASYIDHYICEYGTLSTPDIRQRSKQTLKLIEEVFPSEHF
;
A
#
# COMPACT_ATOMS: atom_id res chain seq x y z
N MET A 1 -61.76 -10.59 -17.99
CA MET A 1 -61.03 -9.35 -18.29
C MET A 1 -59.93 -9.19 -17.25
N ALA A 2 -58.74 -9.72 -17.53
CA ALA A 2 -57.58 -9.59 -16.66
C ALA A 2 -56.56 -8.68 -17.37
N GLN A 3 -56.67 -7.37 -17.13
CA GLN A 3 -55.58 -6.44 -17.42
C GLN A 3 -54.87 -6.18 -16.09
N SER A 4 -53.81 -6.96 -15.88
CA SER A 4 -52.81 -6.70 -14.84
C SER A 4 -52.06 -5.42 -15.22
N LEU A 5 -52.36 -4.34 -14.49
CA LEU A 5 -51.53 -3.15 -14.39
C LEU A 5 -50.23 -3.53 -13.67
N THR A 6 -49.28 -4.10 -14.41
CA THR A 6 -47.87 -4.05 -14.01
C THR A 6 -47.39 -2.63 -14.31
N ALA A 7 -47.46 -1.77 -13.30
CA ALA A 7 -46.81 -0.47 -13.34
C ALA A 7 -45.32 -0.71 -13.62
N ALA A 8 -44.85 -0.29 -14.80
CA ALA A 8 -43.45 -0.34 -15.16
C ALA A 8 -42.65 0.51 -14.17
N THR A 9 -41.88 -0.13 -13.29
CA THR A 9 -40.95 0.55 -12.40
C THR A 9 -39.97 1.34 -13.28
N PRO A 10 -39.85 2.67 -13.13
CA PRO A 10 -38.93 3.45 -13.96
C PRO A 10 -37.51 2.91 -13.78
N THR A 11 -36.87 2.52 -14.88
CA THR A 11 -35.50 1.99 -14.89
C THR A 11 -34.55 3.08 -14.40
N LEU A 12 -34.06 2.94 -13.17
CA LEU A 12 -33.06 3.83 -12.58
C LEU A 12 -31.75 3.72 -13.38
N GLU A 13 -31.17 4.86 -13.73
CA GLU A 13 -29.90 4.91 -14.46
C GLU A 13 -28.73 4.73 -13.48
N ARG A 14 -27.89 3.73 -13.69
CA ARG A 14 -26.66 3.54 -12.92
C ARG A 14 -25.53 4.42 -13.47
N ARG A 15 -24.86 5.15 -12.59
CA ARG A 15 -23.71 6.00 -12.92
C ARG A 15 -22.59 5.76 -11.91
N THR A 16 -21.39 5.54 -12.42
CA THR A 16 -20.17 5.48 -11.60
C THR A 16 -19.41 6.79 -11.74
N VAL A 17 -19.11 7.41 -10.61
CA VAL A 17 -18.49 8.73 -10.55
C VAL A 17 -17.34 8.75 -9.54
N VAL A 18 -16.45 9.70 -9.73
CA VAL A 18 -15.41 10.05 -8.77
C VAL A 18 -15.82 11.28 -7.98
N SER A 19 -15.26 11.44 -6.79
CA SER A 19 -15.51 12.58 -5.91
C SER A 19 -14.19 12.96 -5.24
N ALA A 20 -13.54 14.00 -5.75
CA ALA A 20 -12.22 14.44 -5.34
C ALA A 20 -12.29 15.70 -4.45
N LEU A 21 -12.01 15.51 -3.17
CA LEU A 21 -11.90 16.59 -2.19
C LEU A 21 -10.46 17.10 -2.13
N ILE A 22 -10.27 18.42 -2.13
CA ILE A 22 -8.94 19.05 -2.08
C ILE A 22 -8.73 19.71 -0.71
N PHE A 23 -7.61 19.37 -0.07
CA PHE A 23 -7.20 19.92 1.22
C PHE A 23 -5.93 20.78 1.07
N SER A 24 -5.76 21.71 2.02
CA SER A 24 -4.53 22.49 2.19
C SER A 24 -3.29 21.60 2.34
N ALA A 25 -2.10 22.09 2.06
CA ALA A 25 -0.84 21.37 2.22
C ALA A 25 -0.59 20.87 3.64
N ARG A 26 -1.18 21.53 4.65
CA ARG A 26 -1.15 21.09 6.05
C ARG A 26 -2.58 21.04 6.62
N PRO A 27 -3.38 20.00 6.31
CA PRO A 27 -4.80 19.91 6.68
C PRO A 27 -5.06 19.99 8.19
N TYR A 28 -4.06 19.67 9.00
CA TYR A 28 -4.13 19.66 10.47
C TYR A 28 -3.42 20.84 11.15
N ALA A 29 -2.91 21.83 10.40
CA ALA A 29 -2.11 22.91 10.98
C ALA A 29 -2.90 23.86 11.89
N SER A 30 -4.17 24.13 11.57
CA SER A 30 -5.01 25.06 12.33
C SER A 30 -6.48 24.63 12.32
N LYS A 31 -7.19 24.88 13.42
CA LYS A 31 -8.64 24.72 13.50
C LYS A 31 -9.36 26.04 13.14
N PRO A 32 -10.58 25.99 12.57
CA PRO A 32 -11.26 24.78 12.10
C PRO A 32 -10.54 24.16 10.89
N TYR A 33 -10.61 22.83 10.78
CA TYR A 33 -10.06 22.12 9.62
C TYR A 33 -10.96 22.38 8.41
N ARG A 34 -10.36 22.55 7.23
CA ARG A 34 -11.09 22.99 6.04
C ARG A 34 -10.83 22.11 4.82
N VAL A 35 -11.82 22.09 3.93
CA VAL A 35 -11.78 21.43 2.63
C VAL A 35 -12.31 22.38 1.56
N LEU A 36 -11.71 22.35 0.37
CA LEU A 36 -12.12 23.19 -0.75
C LEU A 36 -13.33 22.55 -1.45
N LEU A 37 -14.40 23.32 -1.62
CA LEU A 37 -15.58 22.94 -2.39
C LEU A 37 -15.83 23.94 -3.52
N PHE A 38 -16.45 23.46 -4.59
CA PHE A 38 -16.70 24.19 -5.82
C PHE A 38 -18.20 24.34 -6.01
N ARG A 39 -18.64 25.56 -6.38
CA ARG A 39 -20.06 25.82 -6.60
C ARG A 39 -20.41 25.52 -8.04
N ARG A 40 -21.18 24.45 -8.24
CA ARG A 40 -21.61 23.97 -9.56
C ARG A 40 -22.40 25.06 -10.31
N SER A 41 -22.14 25.23 -11.60
CA SER A 41 -22.82 26.20 -12.46
C SER A 41 -24.23 25.73 -12.83
N GLU A 42 -25.00 26.62 -13.45
CA GLU A 42 -26.30 26.31 -14.04
C GLU A 42 -26.19 25.49 -15.34
N LYS A 43 -24.99 25.39 -15.92
CA LYS A 43 -24.78 24.72 -17.20
C LYS A 43 -24.70 23.20 -17.05
N VAL A 44 -24.31 22.71 -15.87
CA VAL A 44 -24.22 21.29 -15.57
C VAL A 44 -25.60 20.63 -15.48
N ARG A 45 -25.66 19.31 -15.73
CA ARG A 45 -26.93 18.59 -15.84
C ARG A 45 -27.61 18.27 -14.51
N THR A 46 -26.85 18.14 -13.43
CA THR A 46 -27.32 17.73 -12.10
C THR A 46 -26.73 18.58 -10.98
N TYR A 47 -27.52 18.79 -9.93
CA TYR A 47 -27.13 19.49 -8.71
C TYR A 47 -26.58 20.91 -8.96
N GLN A 48 -27.23 21.65 -9.85
CA GLN A 48 -26.87 23.03 -10.19
C GLN A 48 -26.84 23.91 -8.93
N ARG A 49 -25.89 24.86 -8.88
CA ARG A 49 -25.67 25.83 -7.79
C ARG A 49 -25.27 25.24 -6.44
N LYS A 50 -25.20 23.90 -6.31
CA LYS A 50 -24.75 23.22 -5.09
C LYS A 50 -23.23 23.27 -4.96
N LEU A 51 -22.76 23.25 -3.72
CA LEU A 51 -21.36 22.98 -3.40
C LEU A 51 -21.03 21.51 -3.60
N ALA A 52 -19.90 21.24 -4.24
CA ALA A 52 -19.44 19.92 -4.60
C ALA A 52 -17.92 19.80 -4.46
N PRO A 53 -17.40 18.58 -4.28
CA PRO A 53 -16.05 18.25 -4.69
C PRO A 53 -15.92 18.32 -6.22
N ILE A 54 -14.70 18.21 -6.73
CA ILE A 54 -14.47 17.91 -8.15
C ILE A 54 -15.04 16.51 -8.42
N ALA A 55 -15.88 16.38 -9.44
CA ALA A 55 -16.64 15.15 -9.63
C ALA A 55 -17.11 14.98 -11.07
N GLY A 56 -16.75 13.83 -11.66
CA GLY A 56 -17.27 13.43 -12.95
C GLY A 56 -17.36 11.92 -13.11
N SER A 57 -17.68 11.48 -14.32
CA SER A 57 -17.97 10.06 -14.60
C SER A 57 -16.68 9.28 -14.76
N VAL A 58 -16.68 8.01 -14.31
CA VAL A 58 -15.63 7.07 -14.72
C VAL A 58 -15.95 6.61 -16.14
N GLU A 59 -15.13 7.01 -17.10
CA GLU A 59 -15.27 6.69 -18.52
C GLU A 59 -14.65 5.33 -18.86
N ALA A 60 -14.90 4.83 -20.07
CA ALA A 60 -14.47 3.48 -20.46
C ALA A 60 -12.97 3.38 -20.78
N ASP A 61 -12.34 4.51 -21.10
CA ASP A 61 -10.92 4.68 -21.37
C ASP A 61 -10.13 5.07 -20.11
N ASP A 62 -10.80 5.44 -19.02
CA ASP A 62 -10.16 5.59 -17.72
C ASP A 62 -9.65 4.22 -17.24
N GLN A 63 -8.35 4.11 -16.97
CA GLN A 63 -7.72 2.87 -16.50
C GLN A 63 -8.33 2.37 -15.18
N ASN A 64 -8.67 3.30 -14.29
CA ASN A 64 -9.28 3.05 -12.99
C ASN A 64 -9.94 4.33 -12.46
N PRO A 65 -10.73 4.27 -11.37
CA PRO A 65 -11.36 5.47 -10.81
C PRO A 65 -10.40 6.56 -10.35
N LEU A 66 -9.14 6.25 -9.99
CA LEU A 66 -8.17 7.28 -9.62
C LEU A 66 -7.69 8.05 -10.87
N ALA A 67 -7.54 7.39 -12.02
CA ALA A 67 -7.23 8.04 -13.28
C ALA A 67 -8.34 9.03 -13.69
N ALA A 68 -9.60 8.60 -13.55
CA ALA A 68 -10.76 9.48 -13.74
C ALA A 68 -10.70 10.70 -12.80
N ALA A 69 -10.39 10.50 -11.51
CA ALA A 69 -10.25 11.62 -10.55
C ALA A 69 -9.16 12.62 -10.96
N TRP A 70 -8.00 12.14 -11.43
CA TRP A 70 -6.95 13.03 -11.95
C TRP A 70 -7.35 13.79 -13.21
N ARG A 71 -8.08 13.14 -14.13
CA ARG A 71 -8.62 13.77 -15.33
C ARG A 71 -9.60 14.89 -14.97
N GLU A 72 -10.61 14.59 -14.16
CA GLU A 72 -11.63 15.56 -13.73
C GLU A 72 -10.99 16.74 -12.97
N ILE A 73 -10.02 16.50 -12.08
CA ILE A 73 -9.30 17.60 -11.40
C ILE A 73 -8.59 18.51 -12.40
N LYS A 74 -7.90 17.93 -13.38
CA LYS A 74 -7.17 18.70 -14.38
C LYS A 74 -8.11 19.49 -15.28
N GLU A 75 -9.20 18.90 -15.70
CA GLU A 75 -10.22 19.52 -16.56
C GLU A 75 -10.95 20.65 -15.83
N GLU A 76 -11.42 20.40 -14.60
CA GLU A 76 -12.25 21.34 -13.84
C GLU A 76 -11.45 22.44 -13.14
N THR A 77 -10.15 22.25 -12.87
CA THR A 77 -9.34 23.19 -12.06
C THR A 77 -7.98 23.58 -12.66
N GLY A 78 -7.48 22.84 -13.64
CA GLY A 78 -6.12 22.99 -14.17
C GLY A 78 -5.00 22.43 -13.26
N LEU A 79 -5.33 21.94 -12.06
CA LEU A 79 -4.35 21.33 -11.16
C LEU A 79 -3.99 19.91 -11.60
N GLY A 80 -2.79 19.46 -11.24
CA GLY A 80 -2.34 18.09 -11.51
C GLY A 80 -1.30 17.59 -10.51
N PRO A 81 -0.59 16.50 -10.83
CA PRO A 81 0.41 15.89 -9.94
C PRO A 81 1.57 16.81 -9.53
N GLN A 82 1.76 17.95 -10.20
CA GLN A 82 2.75 18.95 -9.81
C GLN A 82 2.28 19.79 -8.62
N GLN A 83 0.98 20.03 -8.47
CA GLN A 83 0.40 20.87 -7.41
C GLN A 83 -0.29 20.05 -6.33
N LEU A 84 -0.72 18.82 -6.65
CA LEU A 84 -1.47 17.95 -5.76
C LEU A 84 -0.75 16.61 -5.58
N GLU A 85 -1.04 15.98 -4.45
CA GLU A 85 -0.75 14.57 -4.21
C GLU A 85 -2.01 13.85 -3.73
N LEU A 86 -2.14 12.57 -4.07
CA LEU A 86 -3.18 11.74 -3.49
C LEU A 86 -2.90 11.56 -2.00
N TRP A 87 -3.83 11.99 -1.16
CA TRP A 87 -3.70 11.87 0.29
C TRP A 87 -4.40 10.63 0.81
N ARG A 88 -5.67 10.41 0.41
CA ARG A 88 -6.45 9.24 0.82
C ARG A 88 -7.45 8.82 -0.26
N ARG A 89 -7.83 7.56 -0.23
CA ARG A 89 -9.00 6.99 -0.92
C ARG A 89 -9.98 6.42 0.09
N GLY A 90 -11.26 6.41 -0.25
CA GLY A 90 -12.29 5.64 0.47
C GLY A 90 -12.71 4.39 -0.32
N ALA A 91 -13.44 3.50 0.34
CA ALA A 91 -13.88 2.22 -0.24
C ALA A 91 -14.94 2.38 -1.33
N GLY A 92 -15.55 3.56 -1.42
CA GLY A 92 -16.67 3.83 -2.31
C GLY A 92 -17.99 3.41 -1.71
N PHE A 93 -19.07 3.98 -2.23
CA PHE A 93 -20.43 3.72 -1.75
C PHE A 93 -21.45 3.86 -2.87
N GLU A 94 -22.62 3.25 -2.66
CA GLU A 94 -23.76 3.41 -3.56
C GLU A 94 -24.94 4.10 -2.87
N PHE A 95 -25.62 4.98 -3.59
CA PHE A 95 -26.89 5.53 -3.13
C PHE A 95 -27.87 5.75 -4.28
N THR A 96 -29.16 5.66 -3.98
CA THR A 96 -30.23 5.94 -4.94
C THR A 96 -30.72 7.39 -4.76
N ASP A 97 -30.79 8.12 -5.87
CA ASP A 97 -31.44 9.42 -5.98
C ASP A 97 -32.57 9.35 -6.99
N GLU A 98 -33.77 9.04 -6.51
CA GLU A 98 -34.99 8.95 -7.33
C GLU A 98 -35.38 10.30 -7.96
N LYS A 99 -34.88 11.40 -7.39
CA LYS A 99 -35.20 12.77 -7.81
C LYS A 99 -34.10 13.41 -8.64
N ALA A 100 -33.07 12.65 -9.06
CA ALA A 100 -32.02 13.16 -9.92
C ALA A 100 -32.64 13.74 -11.21
N VAL A 101 -32.67 15.06 -11.31
CA VAL A 101 -33.20 15.77 -12.47
C VAL A 101 -32.09 15.91 -13.50
N SER A 102 -32.34 15.46 -14.73
CA SER A 102 -31.38 15.57 -15.82
C SER A 102 -31.83 16.65 -16.81
N GLY A 103 -30.95 17.59 -17.16
CA GLY A 103 -31.14 18.49 -18.31
C GLY A 103 -31.37 19.97 -17.96
N GLN A 104 -31.01 20.86 -18.90
CA GLN A 104 -30.95 22.33 -18.70
C GLN A 104 -32.28 23.01 -18.35
N HIS A 105 -33.42 22.33 -18.49
CA HIS A 105 -34.76 22.89 -18.26
C HIS A 105 -35.66 22.02 -17.37
N GLY A 106 -35.08 21.15 -16.54
CA GLY A 106 -35.87 20.31 -15.62
C GLY A 106 -36.66 19.17 -16.29
N GLY A 107 -36.24 18.73 -17.48
CA GLY A 107 -36.96 17.74 -18.29
C GLY A 107 -36.73 16.29 -17.85
N ASN A 108 -37.76 15.70 -17.24
CA ASN A 108 -37.90 14.31 -16.78
C ASN A 108 -36.87 13.86 -15.74
N SER A 109 -37.31 13.80 -14.46
CA SER A 109 -36.63 13.08 -13.39
C SER A 109 -36.38 11.63 -13.83
N LYS A 110 -35.13 11.33 -14.14
CA LYS A 110 -34.66 9.94 -14.29
C LYS A 110 -33.91 9.64 -13.01
N GLY A 111 -34.56 8.93 -12.09
CA GLY A 111 -33.91 8.50 -10.87
C GLY A 111 -32.60 7.76 -11.20
N ARG A 112 -31.59 7.93 -10.36
CA ARG A 112 -30.25 7.37 -10.56
C ARG A 112 -29.80 6.53 -9.38
N ILE A 113 -28.97 5.55 -9.66
CA ILE A 113 -28.14 4.88 -8.67
C ILE A 113 -26.71 5.34 -8.92
N TRP A 114 -26.15 6.04 -7.94
CA TRP A 114 -24.78 6.55 -7.99
C TRP A 114 -23.85 5.58 -7.28
N LYS A 115 -22.78 5.17 -7.95
CA LYS A 115 -21.61 4.56 -7.33
C LYS A 115 -20.51 5.60 -7.27
N VAL A 116 -20.12 6.01 -6.06
CA VAL A 116 -19.16 7.09 -5.84
C VAL A 116 -17.82 6.52 -5.37
N TRP A 117 -16.73 6.93 -6.02
CA TRP A 117 -15.36 6.66 -5.59
C TRP A 117 -14.73 7.92 -4.99
N PRO A 118 -14.63 8.00 -3.66
CA PRO A 118 -14.12 9.19 -2.98
C PRO A 118 -12.59 9.19 -2.90
N PHE A 119 -11.99 10.34 -3.20
CA PHE A 119 -10.56 10.62 -3.07
C PHE A 119 -10.33 11.95 -2.34
N ALA A 120 -9.30 11.99 -1.51
CA ALA A 120 -8.78 13.20 -0.92
C ALA A 120 -7.42 13.49 -1.52
N PHE A 121 -7.25 14.69 -2.05
CA PHE A 121 -5.99 15.24 -2.53
C PHE A 121 -5.51 16.33 -1.58
N ARG A 122 -4.20 16.47 -1.49
CA ARG A 122 -3.54 17.50 -0.68
C ARG A 122 -2.71 18.39 -1.60
N LEU A 123 -2.80 19.71 -1.39
CA LEU A 123 -1.90 20.66 -2.05
C LEU A 123 -0.45 20.36 -1.65
N LYS A 124 0.49 20.45 -2.59
CA LYS A 124 1.91 20.36 -2.29
C LYS A 124 2.37 21.68 -1.66
N GLY A 125 3.39 21.63 -0.79
CA GLY A 125 3.84 22.78 0.00
C GLY A 125 4.34 23.99 -0.81
N MET A 126 4.59 23.81 -2.10
CA MET A 126 4.93 24.90 -3.04
C MET A 126 3.71 25.75 -3.45
N VAL A 127 2.49 25.25 -3.27
CA VAL A 127 1.27 26.00 -3.59
C VAL A 127 0.95 26.93 -2.43
N PRO A 128 0.87 28.26 -2.64
CA PRO A 128 0.56 29.19 -1.57
C PRO A 128 -0.93 29.11 -1.22
N ASP A 129 -1.26 28.35 -0.18
CA ASP A 129 -2.62 28.16 0.35
C ASP A 129 -2.84 28.84 1.70
N GLN A 130 -1.90 29.69 2.11
CA GLN A 130 -1.97 30.42 3.37
C GLN A 130 -3.23 31.29 3.44
N GLU A 131 -3.81 31.34 4.63
CA GLU A 131 -5.02 32.10 4.96
C GLU A 131 -6.31 31.60 4.31
N ASN A 132 -6.29 30.47 3.60
CA ASN A 132 -7.46 29.95 2.85
C ASN A 132 -7.97 30.92 1.78
N ASP A 133 -7.08 31.72 1.19
CA ASP A 133 -7.42 32.59 0.07
C ASP A 133 -7.40 31.80 -1.25
N VAL A 134 -8.60 31.52 -1.77
CA VAL A 134 -8.77 30.76 -3.02
C VAL A 134 -8.12 31.41 -4.24
N ASN A 135 -7.91 32.73 -4.23
CA ASN A 135 -7.30 33.45 -5.36
C ASN A 135 -5.81 33.14 -5.51
N LYS A 136 -5.15 32.67 -4.44
CA LYS A 136 -3.72 32.33 -4.44
C LYS A 136 -3.45 30.91 -4.96
N LEU A 137 -4.50 30.09 -5.14
CA LEU A 137 -4.37 28.70 -5.56
C LEU A 137 -4.02 28.50 -7.04
N GLY A 138 -4.10 29.56 -7.86
CA GLY A 138 -3.77 29.49 -9.28
C GLY A 138 -4.72 28.59 -10.10
N LEU A 139 -5.99 28.49 -9.68
CA LEU A 139 -7.00 27.65 -10.33
C LEU A 139 -7.40 28.24 -11.69
N ASN A 140 -7.57 27.37 -12.68
CA ASN A 140 -8.24 27.68 -13.93
C ASN A 140 -9.56 26.90 -13.99
N LEU A 141 -10.62 27.50 -13.42
CA LEU A 141 -11.92 26.85 -13.35
C LEU A 141 -12.57 26.79 -14.72
N ASP A 142 -13.11 25.62 -15.05
CA ASP A 142 -13.84 25.43 -16.28
C ASP A 142 -15.32 25.89 -16.15
N TRP A 143 -16.14 25.58 -17.16
CA TRP A 143 -17.53 26.00 -17.21
C TRP A 143 -18.44 25.28 -16.20
N GLU A 144 -17.98 24.19 -15.58
CA GLU A 144 -18.76 23.44 -14.59
C GLU A 144 -18.93 24.20 -13.28
N HIS A 145 -18.06 25.17 -12.98
CA HIS A 145 -18.03 25.87 -11.70
C HIS A 145 -18.17 27.39 -11.83
N LEU A 146 -18.75 28.01 -10.80
CA LEU A 146 -18.88 29.46 -10.66
C LEU A 146 -17.77 30.07 -9.79
N GLY A 147 -17.08 29.23 -9.05
CA GLY A 147 -16.12 29.61 -8.02
C GLY A 147 -15.92 28.47 -7.02
N CYS A 148 -15.05 28.70 -6.06
CA CYS A 148 -14.76 27.77 -4.97
C CYS A 148 -14.65 28.51 -3.63
N GLU A 149 -14.86 27.77 -2.55
CA GLU A 149 -14.75 28.28 -1.18
C GLU A 149 -14.29 27.17 -0.23
N TRP A 150 -13.54 27.56 0.80
CA TRP A 150 -13.16 26.67 1.88
C TRP A 150 -14.33 26.49 2.85
N LYS A 151 -14.70 25.24 3.15
CA LYS A 151 -15.72 24.89 4.15
C LYS A 151 -15.11 24.13 5.31
N ASP A 152 -15.67 24.34 6.49
CA ASP A 152 -15.25 23.66 7.70
C ASP A 152 -15.66 22.18 7.65
N VAL A 153 -14.70 21.29 7.90
CA VAL A 153 -14.88 19.83 7.89
C VAL A 153 -15.99 19.41 8.85
N SER A 154 -16.04 20.02 10.04
CA SER A 154 -17.08 19.73 11.04
C SER A 154 -18.48 20.07 10.53
N ASP A 155 -18.65 21.18 9.81
CA ASP A 155 -19.97 21.60 9.33
C ASP A 155 -20.54 20.63 8.29
N ILE A 156 -19.67 20.02 7.49
CA ILE A 156 -20.04 18.99 6.52
C ILE A 156 -20.40 17.68 7.23
N LEU A 157 -19.53 17.20 8.13
CA LEU A 157 -19.75 15.96 8.87
C LEU A 157 -20.98 16.02 9.79
N ASP A 158 -21.21 17.18 10.42
CA ASP A 158 -22.38 17.47 11.25
C ASP A 158 -23.63 17.81 10.43
N ARG A 159 -23.57 17.72 9.09
CA ARG A 159 -24.71 17.89 8.17
C ARG A 159 -25.32 19.29 8.17
N LYS A 160 -24.58 20.33 8.57
CA LYS A 160 -25.08 21.71 8.66
C LYS A 160 -25.31 22.37 7.30
N ILE A 161 -24.65 21.87 6.24
CA ILE A 161 -24.75 22.43 4.89
C ILE A 161 -25.43 21.49 3.87
N LEU A 162 -26.14 20.45 4.34
CA LEU A 162 -26.77 19.45 3.46
C LEU A 162 -27.63 20.06 2.34
N ASP A 163 -28.35 21.14 2.66
CA ASP A 163 -29.23 21.81 1.70
C ASP A 163 -28.48 22.68 0.70
N ASP A 164 -27.21 23.01 0.91
CA ASP A 164 -26.39 23.81 -0.01
C ASP A 164 -25.38 22.97 -0.80
N CYS A 165 -25.21 21.68 -0.48
CA CYS A 165 -24.25 20.80 -1.13
C CYS A 165 -24.89 19.68 -1.96
N VAL A 166 -24.04 18.96 -2.70
CA VAL A 166 -24.44 17.72 -3.39
C VAL A 166 -24.82 16.63 -2.39
N PRO A 167 -25.68 15.66 -2.77
CA PRO A 167 -26.06 14.57 -1.88
C PRO A 167 -24.85 13.77 -1.40
N ARG A 168 -24.89 13.32 -0.15
CA ARG A 168 -23.89 12.41 0.45
C ARG A 168 -22.47 12.97 0.52
N LEU A 169 -22.33 14.29 0.53
CA LEU A 169 -21.03 14.93 0.78
C LEU A 169 -20.49 14.56 2.18
N GLU A 170 -21.37 14.41 3.17
CA GLU A 170 -21.04 13.95 4.52
C GLU A 170 -20.49 12.52 4.54
N ILE A 171 -20.99 11.63 3.68
CA ILE A 171 -20.48 10.27 3.53
C ILE A 171 -19.15 10.28 2.79
N THR A 172 -19.06 11.04 1.69
CA THR A 172 -17.82 11.22 0.91
C THR A 172 -16.67 11.69 1.80
N LEU A 173 -16.88 12.78 2.55
CA LEU A 173 -15.89 13.31 3.47
C LEU A 173 -15.66 12.35 4.65
N GLY A 174 -16.71 11.71 5.18
CA GLY A 174 -16.61 10.75 6.29
C GLY A 174 -15.78 9.50 5.97
N GLN A 175 -15.70 9.09 4.70
CA GLN A 175 -14.81 8.00 4.26
C GLN A 175 -13.35 8.41 4.08
N LEU A 176 -13.05 9.71 4.07
CA LEU A 176 -11.72 10.24 3.78
C LEU A 176 -11.09 10.94 4.98
N TRP A 177 -11.91 11.57 5.81
CA TRP A 177 -11.44 12.32 6.96
C TRP A 177 -11.10 11.41 8.13
N VAL A 178 -9.86 11.52 8.59
CA VAL A 178 -9.38 10.90 9.83
C VAL A 178 -9.11 12.02 10.81
N ASP A 179 -9.72 11.94 12.00
CA ASP A 179 -9.51 12.92 13.06
C ASP A 179 -8.06 12.85 13.58
N PRO A 180 -7.32 13.97 13.66
CA PRO A 180 -5.91 13.95 14.05
C PRO A 180 -5.68 13.60 15.53
N GLY A 181 -6.72 13.57 16.37
CA GLY A 181 -6.64 13.07 17.75
C GLY A 181 -6.99 11.58 17.89
N SER A 182 -7.33 10.89 16.80
CA SER A 182 -7.73 9.49 16.83
C SER A 182 -6.55 8.52 16.89
N VAL A 183 -6.78 7.33 17.44
CA VAL A 183 -5.81 6.22 17.41
C VAL A 183 -5.47 5.83 15.97
N LEU A 184 -6.46 5.89 15.06
CA LEU A 184 -6.25 5.65 13.64
C LEU A 184 -5.23 6.63 13.04
N HIS A 185 -5.32 7.93 13.34
CA HIS A 185 -4.34 8.90 12.84
C HIS A 185 -2.93 8.57 13.30
N GLY A 186 -2.76 8.23 14.58
CA GLY A 186 -1.48 7.80 15.13
C GLY A 186 -0.92 6.57 14.40
N GLY A 187 -1.76 5.56 14.13
CA GLY A 187 -1.35 4.38 13.36
C GLY A 187 -1.00 4.68 11.90
N LEU A 188 -1.71 5.61 11.24
CA LEU A 188 -1.38 6.05 9.88
C LEU A 188 -0.06 6.82 9.83
N GLU A 189 0.20 7.72 10.78
CA GLU A 189 1.48 8.44 10.84
C GLU A 189 2.64 7.49 11.18
N GLU A 190 2.43 6.51 12.06
CA GLU A 190 3.40 5.45 12.36
C GLU A 190 3.77 4.69 11.07
N LEU A 191 2.77 4.24 10.29
CA LEU A 191 3.02 3.56 9.01
C LEU A 191 3.68 4.45 7.95
N ARG A 192 3.31 5.74 7.88
CA ARG A 192 3.77 6.68 6.84
C ARG A 192 5.20 7.15 7.07
N LEU A 193 5.60 7.32 8.34
CA LEU A 193 6.90 7.87 8.71
C LEU A 193 7.96 6.80 8.98
N ASP A 194 7.56 5.53 9.07
CA ASP A 194 8.46 4.41 9.27
C ASP A 194 9.17 4.01 7.97
N HIS A 195 10.44 4.39 7.89
CA HIS A 195 11.36 4.04 6.80
C HIS A 195 12.41 2.99 7.23
N GLU A 196 12.29 2.48 8.46
CA GLU A 196 13.23 1.50 9.02
C GLU A 196 12.75 0.07 8.79
N HIS A 197 11.43 -0.14 8.81
CA HIS A 197 10.82 -1.45 8.69
C HIS A 197 10.37 -1.78 7.26
N GLY A 198 10.50 -3.06 6.88
CA GLY A 198 10.02 -3.57 5.59
C GLY A 198 8.53 -3.90 5.59
N ALA A 199 7.99 -4.25 4.41
CA ALA A 199 6.56 -4.49 4.17
C ALA A 199 5.88 -5.43 5.19
N ARG A 200 6.55 -6.53 5.57
CA ARG A 200 6.04 -7.52 6.54
C ARG A 200 5.84 -6.93 7.94
N GLU A 201 6.78 -6.09 8.36
CA GLU A 201 6.80 -5.48 9.69
C GLU A 201 5.78 -4.35 9.77
N LEU A 202 5.65 -3.55 8.71
CA LEU A 202 4.59 -2.54 8.58
C LEU A 202 3.20 -3.17 8.57
N ALA A 203 3.00 -4.29 7.88
CA ALA A 203 1.75 -5.04 7.94
C ALA A 203 1.42 -5.46 9.39
N THR A 204 2.42 -5.91 10.17
CA THR A 204 2.24 -6.20 11.60
C THR A 204 1.91 -4.95 12.43
N ILE A 205 2.53 -3.80 12.13
CA ILE A 205 2.22 -2.50 12.78
C ILE A 205 0.78 -2.08 12.50
N ALA A 206 0.26 -2.31 11.29
CA ALA A 206 -1.12 -2.05 10.95
C ALA A 206 -2.09 -2.90 11.79
N ILE A 207 -1.80 -4.20 11.98
CA ILE A 207 -2.61 -5.05 12.86
C ILE A 207 -2.52 -4.61 14.32
N ARG A 208 -1.34 -4.22 14.81
CA ARG A 208 -1.18 -3.64 16.16
C ARG A 208 -2.00 -2.36 16.31
N SER A 209 -2.10 -1.54 15.28
CA SER A 209 -2.95 -0.35 15.27
C SER A 209 -4.44 -0.71 15.36
N LEU A 210 -4.89 -1.78 14.70
CA LEU A 210 -6.24 -2.32 14.89
C LEU A 210 -6.49 -2.76 16.33
N VAL A 211 -5.53 -3.43 16.97
CA VAL A 211 -5.61 -3.80 18.40
C VAL A 211 -5.77 -2.55 19.27
N LYS A 212 -4.93 -1.52 19.07
CA LYS A 212 -5.02 -0.24 19.80
C LYS A 212 -6.40 0.42 19.63
N ILE A 213 -7.00 0.35 18.44
CA ILE A 213 -8.35 0.88 18.18
C ILE A 213 -9.40 0.12 19.01
N VAL A 214 -9.37 -1.21 18.99
CA VAL A 214 -10.31 -2.04 19.77
C VAL A 214 -10.14 -1.79 21.28
N GLU A 215 -8.90 -1.66 21.76
CA GLU A 215 -8.61 -1.35 23.17
C GLU A 215 -9.21 -0.02 23.60
N ARG A 216 -9.02 1.02 22.78
CA ARG A 216 -9.59 2.35 23.04
C ARG A 216 -11.11 2.30 23.06
N ASP A 217 -11.74 1.63 22.10
CA ASP A 217 -13.19 1.54 22.02
C ASP A 217 -13.78 0.75 23.19
N ARG A 218 -13.05 -0.25 23.69
CA ARG A 218 -13.44 -1.02 24.88
C ARG A 218 -13.38 -0.20 26.18
N GLN A 219 -12.47 0.76 26.29
CA GLN A 219 -12.40 1.67 27.45
C GLN A 219 -13.56 2.68 27.48
N GLY A 220 -14.25 2.86 26.34
CA GLY A 220 -15.43 3.70 26.23
C GLY A 220 -16.73 3.01 26.69
N GLN A 221 -17.87 3.61 26.34
CA GLN A 221 -19.15 2.92 26.48
C GLN A 221 -19.23 1.77 25.46
N PRO A 222 -19.69 0.57 25.87
CA PRO A 222 -19.86 -0.54 24.95
C PRO A 222 -20.79 -0.12 23.80
N PRO A 223 -20.50 -0.56 22.56
CA PRO A 223 -21.29 -0.15 21.41
C PRO A 223 -22.74 -0.62 21.59
N LYS A 224 -23.69 0.32 21.45
CA LYS A 224 -25.12 0.00 21.48
C LYS A 224 -25.53 -0.89 20.31
N ASP A 225 -24.84 -0.73 19.18
CA ASP A 225 -25.03 -1.52 17.96
C ASP A 225 -23.67 -2.05 17.49
N THR A 226 -23.46 -3.34 17.72
CA THR A 226 -22.23 -4.05 17.33
C THR A 226 -22.03 -4.02 15.81
N LYS A 227 -23.09 -4.05 15.00
CA LYS A 227 -23.01 -4.02 13.54
C LYS A 227 -22.55 -2.65 13.06
N GLN A 228 -23.09 -1.58 13.64
CA GLN A 228 -22.65 -0.21 13.34
C GLN A 228 -21.21 0.03 13.78
N TRP A 229 -20.82 -0.49 14.95
CA TRP A 229 -19.42 -0.45 15.39
C TRP A 229 -18.50 -1.21 14.43
N TRP A 230 -18.89 -2.41 13.99
CA TRP A 230 -18.12 -3.20 13.02
C TRP A 230 -17.91 -2.45 11.71
N GLN A 231 -18.94 -1.79 11.16
CA GLN A 231 -18.79 -0.97 9.96
C GLN A 231 -17.82 0.21 10.17
N SER A 232 -17.86 0.83 11.35
CA SER A 232 -16.89 1.88 11.72
C SER A 232 -15.46 1.33 11.82
N PHE A 233 -15.31 0.15 12.42
CA PHE A 233 -14.02 -0.53 12.53
C PHE A 233 -13.48 -0.94 11.16
N GLN A 234 -14.33 -1.46 10.26
CA GLN A 234 -13.97 -1.75 8.87
C GLN A 234 -13.49 -0.50 8.12
N ARG A 235 -14.14 0.66 8.31
CA ARG A 235 -13.67 1.94 7.76
C ARG A 235 -12.28 2.32 8.25
N GLN A 236 -12.02 2.18 9.54
CA GLN A 236 -10.70 2.46 10.10
C GLN A 236 -9.64 1.48 9.56
N ALA A 237 -9.99 0.20 9.44
CA ALA A 237 -9.12 -0.82 8.86
C ALA A 237 -8.83 -0.57 7.38
N PHE A 238 -9.81 -0.08 6.61
CA PHE A 238 -9.60 0.33 5.21
C PHE A 238 -8.54 1.44 5.12
N HIS A 239 -8.57 2.43 6.01
CA HIS A 239 -7.52 3.45 6.04
C HIS A 239 -6.14 2.86 6.31
N LEU A 240 -6.00 1.98 7.30
CA LEU A 240 -4.70 1.33 7.56
C LEU A 240 -4.22 0.52 6.35
N ALA A 241 -5.12 -0.24 5.71
CA ALA A 241 -4.83 -1.09 4.55
C ALA A 241 -4.34 -0.29 3.33
N PHE A 242 -4.99 0.84 3.03
CA PHE A 242 -4.88 1.49 1.73
C PHE A 242 -4.31 2.91 1.77
N ASN A 243 -4.26 3.55 2.93
CA ASN A 243 -3.84 4.94 3.09
C ASN A 243 -2.65 5.12 4.04
N GLY A 244 -2.15 4.04 4.67
CA GLY A 244 -1.00 4.10 5.57
C GLY A 244 0.32 4.33 4.84
N ARG A 245 0.69 3.40 3.95
CA ARG A 245 1.90 3.50 3.10
C ARG A 245 1.67 2.81 1.74
N PRO A 246 1.32 3.57 0.68
CA PRO A 246 0.88 3.00 -0.61
C PRO A 246 1.85 2.01 -1.28
N SER A 247 3.16 2.22 -1.20
CA SER A 247 4.17 1.31 -1.76
C SER A 247 4.14 -0.09 -1.11
N MET A 248 3.78 -0.15 0.16
CA MET A 248 3.70 -1.37 0.97
C MET A 248 2.26 -1.90 1.06
N GLU A 249 1.34 -1.35 0.26
CA GLU A 249 -0.09 -1.65 0.32
C GLU A 249 -0.35 -3.14 0.20
N ALA A 250 0.33 -3.89 -0.68
CA ALA A 250 0.02 -5.31 -0.89
C ALA A 250 0.14 -6.13 0.40
N ALA A 251 1.26 -5.98 1.11
CA ALA A 251 1.49 -6.63 2.39
C ALA A 251 0.49 -6.15 3.46
N ILE A 252 0.29 -4.83 3.58
CA ILE A 252 -0.57 -4.25 4.62
C ILE A 252 -2.05 -4.63 4.38
N SER A 253 -2.54 -4.43 3.16
CA SER A 253 -3.93 -4.74 2.79
C SER A 253 -4.21 -6.24 2.86
N GLY A 254 -3.29 -7.11 2.40
CA GLY A 254 -3.41 -8.56 2.55
C GLY A 254 -3.49 -9.01 4.02
N ALA A 255 -2.62 -8.46 4.88
CA ALA A 255 -2.64 -8.78 6.30
C ALA A 255 -3.91 -8.30 7.00
N VAL A 256 -4.30 -7.04 6.76
CA VAL A 256 -5.52 -6.45 7.34
C VAL A 256 -6.76 -7.22 6.88
N ALA A 257 -6.85 -7.56 5.59
CA ALA A 257 -8.01 -8.28 5.07
C ALA A 257 -8.12 -9.69 5.64
N THR A 258 -7.00 -10.41 5.78
CA THR A 258 -6.96 -11.72 6.43
C THR A 258 -7.39 -11.62 7.90
N ALA A 259 -6.85 -10.63 8.63
CA ALA A 259 -7.22 -10.39 10.02
C ALA A 259 -8.72 -10.06 10.18
N LEU A 260 -9.28 -9.21 9.30
CA LEU A 260 -10.71 -8.88 9.33
C LEU A 260 -11.59 -10.08 9.05
N LYS A 261 -11.19 -10.97 8.12
CA LYS A 261 -11.92 -12.20 7.85
C LYS A 261 -11.97 -13.12 9.06
N ASP A 262 -10.83 -13.31 9.72
CA ASP A 262 -10.73 -14.15 10.92
C ASP A 262 -11.65 -13.66 12.05
N VAL A 263 -11.81 -12.33 12.21
CA VAL A 263 -12.64 -11.76 13.28
C VAL A 263 -14.10 -11.52 12.91
N LYS A 264 -14.46 -11.53 11.62
CA LYS A 264 -15.85 -11.29 11.16
C LYS A 264 -16.84 -12.28 11.78
N GLY A 265 -16.43 -13.54 11.95
CA GLY A 265 -17.26 -14.58 12.58
C GLY A 265 -17.61 -14.28 14.05
N CYS A 266 -16.80 -13.51 14.77
CA CYS A 266 -17.11 -13.09 16.14
C CYS A 266 -18.28 -12.09 16.18
N ILE A 267 -18.48 -11.32 15.12
CA ILE A 267 -19.61 -10.39 15.00
C ILE A 267 -20.89 -11.14 14.63
N ASP A 268 -20.80 -12.06 13.67
CA ASP A 268 -21.97 -12.80 13.17
C ASP A 268 -22.58 -13.74 14.22
N THR A 269 -21.76 -14.27 15.13
CA THR A 269 -22.22 -15.19 16.19
C THR A 269 -22.91 -14.51 17.36
N GLY A 270 -22.86 -13.19 17.48
CA GLY A 270 -23.56 -12.43 18.53
C GLY A 270 -23.13 -12.77 19.97
N GLY A 271 -21.89 -13.22 20.16
CA GLY A 271 -21.37 -13.65 21.46
C GLY A 271 -21.28 -12.53 22.51
N GLN A 272 -21.13 -12.91 23.78
CA GLN A 272 -20.81 -11.95 24.84
C GLN A 272 -19.40 -11.37 24.63
N ASN A 273 -19.28 -10.04 24.78
CA ASN A 273 -18.04 -9.27 24.64
C ASN A 273 -17.34 -9.41 23.27
N PRO A 274 -18.00 -9.01 22.16
CA PRO A 274 -17.43 -9.14 20.82
C PRO A 274 -16.07 -8.45 20.66
N LEU A 275 -15.86 -7.31 21.33
CA LEU A 275 -14.60 -6.56 21.26
C LEU A 275 -13.42 -7.33 21.88
N ASP A 276 -13.63 -8.02 23.00
CA ASP A 276 -12.57 -8.83 23.61
C ASP A 276 -12.18 -10.00 22.70
N GLN A 277 -13.17 -10.65 22.07
CA GLN A 277 -12.91 -11.72 21.11
C GLN A 277 -12.16 -11.22 19.88
N ILE A 278 -12.55 -10.06 19.34
CA ILE A 278 -11.83 -9.44 18.21
C ILE A 278 -10.38 -9.16 18.60
N LYS A 279 -10.15 -8.54 19.76
CA LYS A 279 -8.80 -8.26 20.26
C LYS A 279 -7.97 -9.53 20.34
N THR A 280 -8.48 -10.57 20.98
CA THR A 280 -7.76 -11.85 21.12
C THR A 280 -7.44 -12.49 19.76
N ASN A 281 -8.36 -12.44 18.80
CA ASN A 281 -8.11 -12.97 17.46
C ASN A 281 -7.08 -12.15 16.68
N LEU A 282 -7.09 -10.81 16.79
CA LEU A 282 -6.05 -9.96 16.19
C LEU A 282 -4.67 -10.23 16.80
N GLU A 283 -4.58 -10.41 18.12
CA GLU A 283 -3.35 -10.78 18.82
C GLU A 283 -2.86 -12.18 18.40
N ALA A 284 -3.77 -13.15 18.27
CA ALA A 284 -3.45 -14.48 17.76
C ALA A 284 -2.98 -14.43 16.30
N TYR A 285 -3.54 -13.54 15.49
CA TYR A 285 -3.10 -13.33 14.10
C TYR A 285 -1.66 -12.78 14.06
N ILE A 286 -1.31 -11.82 14.92
CA ILE A 286 0.08 -11.32 15.04
C ILE A 286 1.05 -12.48 15.34
N ILE A 287 0.71 -13.36 16.28
CA ILE A 287 1.55 -14.54 16.62
C ILE A 287 1.65 -15.50 15.43
N ARG A 288 0.56 -15.71 14.68
CA ARG A 288 0.56 -16.57 13.49
C ARG A 288 1.47 -16.03 12.39
N ARG A 289 1.56 -14.70 12.21
CA ARG A 289 2.44 -14.07 11.22
C ARG A 289 3.92 -14.39 11.48
N ASP A 290 4.33 -14.49 12.73
CA ASP A 290 5.71 -14.89 13.07
C ASP A 290 5.97 -16.36 12.69
N GLN A 291 4.96 -17.22 12.79
CA GLN A 291 5.05 -18.61 12.32
C GLN A 291 5.15 -18.70 10.80
N THR A 292 4.46 -17.82 10.06
CA THR A 292 4.56 -17.75 8.59
C THR A 292 6.00 -17.48 8.14
N SER A 293 6.72 -16.58 8.82
CA SER A 293 8.14 -16.33 8.51
C SER A 293 9.02 -17.57 8.71
N LYS A 294 8.71 -18.38 9.73
CA LYS A 294 9.39 -19.67 9.93
C LYS A 294 9.07 -20.65 8.81
N GLN A 295 7.81 -20.73 8.37
CA GLN A 295 7.41 -21.58 7.25
C GLN A 295 8.11 -21.19 5.95
N VAL A 296 8.23 -19.89 5.64
CA VAL A 296 9.03 -19.42 4.49
C VAL A 296 10.49 -19.88 4.60
N SER A 297 11.06 -19.80 5.81
CA SER A 297 12.44 -20.23 6.08
C SER A 297 12.64 -21.74 5.93
N ASP A 298 11.66 -22.54 6.34
CA ASP A 298 11.62 -24.00 6.11
C ASP A 298 11.59 -24.30 4.60
N GLN A 299 10.74 -23.62 3.84
CA GLN A 299 10.64 -23.82 2.38
C GLN A 299 11.92 -23.40 1.64
N PHE A 300 12.57 -22.33 2.06
CA PHE A 300 13.88 -21.95 1.53
C PHE A 300 14.94 -23.02 1.83
N SER A 301 14.95 -23.55 3.06
CA SER A 301 15.88 -24.62 3.45
C SER A 301 15.65 -25.87 2.59
N ASN A 302 14.39 -26.27 2.38
CA ASN A 302 14.03 -27.39 1.50
C ASN A 302 14.50 -27.15 0.06
N PHE A 303 14.28 -25.94 -0.48
CA PHE A 303 14.77 -25.56 -1.81
C PHE A 303 16.28 -25.72 -1.93
N LEU A 304 17.05 -25.23 -0.95
CA LEU A 304 18.50 -25.39 -0.93
C LEU A 304 18.92 -26.86 -0.91
N GLN A 305 18.20 -27.73 -0.20
CA GLN A 305 18.50 -29.15 -0.17
C GLN A 305 18.21 -29.80 -1.52
N ASP A 306 17.05 -29.55 -2.10
CA ASP A 306 16.66 -30.13 -3.39
C ASP A 306 17.57 -29.71 -4.53
N ARG A 307 17.91 -28.42 -4.60
CA ARG A 307 18.65 -27.83 -5.72
C ARG A 307 20.12 -28.24 -5.75
N PHE A 308 20.75 -28.34 -4.58
CA PHE A 308 22.21 -28.46 -4.49
C PHE A 308 22.72 -29.74 -3.81
N LYS A 309 21.90 -30.50 -3.05
CA LYS A 309 22.35 -31.83 -2.58
C LYS A 309 22.27 -32.90 -3.67
N LYS A 310 21.30 -32.84 -4.60
CA LYS A 310 21.15 -33.84 -5.67
C LYS A 310 22.30 -33.86 -6.67
N THR A 311 23.08 -32.77 -6.75
CA THR A 311 24.17 -32.60 -7.72
C THR A 311 25.53 -33.14 -7.25
N GLN A 312 25.66 -33.69 -6.04
CA GLN A 312 26.95 -34.14 -5.51
C GLN A 312 27.05 -35.66 -5.36
N THR A 313 27.89 -36.27 -6.19
CA THR A 313 28.40 -37.64 -6.07
C THR A 313 29.87 -37.69 -5.63
N GLY A 314 30.40 -36.58 -5.08
CA GLY A 314 31.81 -36.44 -4.66
C GLY A 314 32.03 -36.44 -3.15
N PRO A 315 33.29 -36.55 -2.68
CA PRO A 315 33.61 -36.52 -1.25
C PRO A 315 33.18 -35.19 -0.63
N ALA A 316 32.79 -35.24 0.66
CA ALA A 316 32.20 -34.14 1.43
C ALA A 316 33.16 -32.97 1.66
N GLU A 317 33.56 -32.25 0.61
CA GLU A 317 34.13 -30.92 0.74
C GLU A 317 33.04 -29.95 1.21
N ALA A 318 33.38 -29.10 2.19
CA ALA A 318 32.47 -28.16 2.82
C ALA A 318 31.73 -27.33 1.75
N ARG A 319 30.40 -27.49 1.70
CA ARG A 319 29.51 -26.84 0.73
C ARG A 319 29.52 -25.34 0.98
N SER A 320 30.18 -24.57 0.12
CA SER A 320 30.16 -23.10 0.15
C SER A 320 29.26 -22.56 -0.97
N LEU A 321 28.09 -22.04 -0.59
CA LEU A 321 27.12 -21.43 -1.51
C LEU A 321 27.30 -19.91 -1.53
N LYS A 322 27.40 -19.32 -2.72
CA LYS A 322 27.58 -17.88 -2.91
C LYS A 322 26.25 -17.21 -3.26
N ILE A 323 25.83 -16.29 -2.42
CA ILE A 323 24.54 -15.62 -2.51
C ILE A 323 24.78 -14.12 -2.67
N LEU A 324 24.27 -13.53 -3.75
CA LEU A 324 24.15 -12.08 -3.89
C LEU A 324 22.81 -11.62 -3.34
N THR A 325 22.80 -10.52 -2.59
CA THR A 325 21.58 -9.83 -2.17
C THR A 325 21.85 -8.33 -2.08
N LEU A 326 20.78 -7.57 -1.97
CA LEU A 326 20.79 -6.15 -1.68
C LEU A 326 19.77 -5.83 -0.59
N SER A 327 19.86 -4.61 -0.05
CA SER A 327 18.99 -4.04 0.96
C SER A 327 18.91 -4.87 2.25
N PHE A 328 17.91 -4.59 3.07
CA PHE A 328 17.59 -5.33 4.26
C PHE A 328 16.22 -6.00 4.10
N SER A 329 16.21 -7.31 3.87
CA SER A 329 14.99 -8.12 3.95
C SER A 329 14.98 -8.93 5.25
N SER A 330 13.98 -8.67 6.11
CA SER A 330 13.80 -9.46 7.33
C SER A 330 13.45 -10.93 7.01
N THR A 331 12.80 -11.19 5.87
CA THR A 331 12.53 -12.54 5.36
C THR A 331 13.81 -13.25 4.91
N ILE A 332 14.71 -12.59 4.16
CA ILE A 332 16.02 -13.17 3.80
C ILE A 332 16.84 -13.44 5.06
N LYS A 333 16.88 -12.49 6.01
CA LYS A 333 17.56 -12.66 7.30
C LYS A 333 17.13 -13.95 8.00
N ALA A 334 15.83 -14.13 8.18
CA ALA A 334 15.27 -15.29 8.86
C ALA A 334 15.64 -16.59 8.12
N ALA A 335 15.50 -16.59 6.79
CA ALA A 335 15.79 -17.75 5.96
C ALA A 335 17.27 -18.16 5.98
N ILE A 336 18.20 -17.20 5.96
CA ILE A 336 19.66 -17.46 6.04
C ILE A 336 20.04 -18.04 7.40
N LEU A 337 19.57 -17.43 8.50
CA LEU A 337 19.86 -17.93 9.85
C LEU A 337 19.27 -19.32 10.05
N HIS A 338 18.04 -19.54 9.58
CA HIS A 338 17.40 -20.84 9.65
C HIS A 338 18.14 -21.91 8.84
N ALA A 339 18.57 -21.61 7.62
CA ALA A 339 19.31 -22.55 6.78
C ALA A 339 20.66 -22.93 7.42
N LEU A 340 21.35 -21.98 8.03
CA LEU A 340 22.59 -22.23 8.77
C LEU A 340 22.37 -23.08 10.03
N ASP A 341 21.20 -22.97 10.66
CA ASP A 341 20.82 -23.75 11.85
C ASP A 341 20.40 -25.17 11.49
N ALA A 342 19.73 -25.34 10.36
CA ALA A 342 19.22 -26.63 9.90
C ALA A 342 20.29 -27.54 9.28
N ASP A 343 21.41 -26.99 8.79
CA ASP A 343 22.47 -27.74 8.14
C ASP A 343 23.88 -27.27 8.59
N GLU A 344 24.51 -28.03 9.48
CA GLU A 344 25.86 -27.74 9.99
C GLU A 344 26.94 -27.86 8.91
N SER A 345 26.66 -28.58 7.81
CA SER A 345 27.59 -28.70 6.68
C SER A 345 27.50 -27.52 5.69
N LEU A 346 26.44 -26.72 5.80
CA LEU A 346 26.23 -25.56 4.94
C LEU A 346 27.15 -24.41 5.37
N SER A 347 27.96 -23.96 4.42
CA SER A 347 28.68 -22.69 4.47
C SER A 347 28.14 -21.73 3.40
N LEU A 348 28.04 -20.45 3.75
CA LEU A 348 27.50 -19.39 2.92
C LEU A 348 28.54 -18.27 2.74
N GLU A 349 28.67 -17.79 1.52
CA GLU A 349 29.32 -16.52 1.21
C GLU A 349 28.24 -15.52 0.75
N MET A 350 27.86 -14.62 1.66
CA MET A 350 26.93 -13.53 1.36
C MET A 350 27.69 -12.37 0.72
N ARG A 351 27.25 -11.97 -0.46
CA ARG A 351 27.70 -10.79 -1.18
C ARG A 351 26.58 -9.77 -1.12
N ILE A 352 26.81 -8.67 -0.41
CA ILE A 352 25.76 -7.72 -0.07
C ILE A 352 26.09 -6.38 -0.73
N LEU A 353 25.21 -5.92 -1.61
CA LEU A 353 25.24 -4.56 -2.13
C LEU A 353 24.74 -3.60 -1.06
N GLU A 354 25.42 -2.46 -0.88
CA GLU A 354 25.15 -1.53 0.23
C GLU A 354 23.73 -0.95 0.22
N SER A 355 23.13 -0.75 -0.96
CA SER A 355 21.80 -0.15 -1.20
C SER A 355 21.72 1.31 -0.76
N ARG A 356 22.25 2.20 -1.60
CA ARG A 356 22.08 3.65 -1.42
C ARG A 356 20.60 4.05 -1.63
N PRO A 357 20.14 5.17 -1.01
CA PRO A 357 20.92 6.09 -0.18
C PRO A 357 21.14 5.67 1.28
N LEU A 358 20.23 4.90 1.87
CA LEU A 358 20.21 4.64 3.31
C LEU A 358 21.15 3.52 3.77
N ASN A 359 21.81 2.84 2.82
CA ASN A 359 22.76 1.78 3.07
C ASN A 359 22.16 0.59 3.82
N GLU A 360 20.93 0.20 3.48
CA GLU A 360 20.22 -0.88 4.18
C GLU A 360 20.99 -2.22 4.14
N GLY A 361 21.77 -2.48 3.09
CA GLY A 361 22.65 -3.65 3.01
C GLY A 361 23.75 -3.67 4.07
N ALA A 362 24.25 -2.49 4.48
CA ALA A 362 25.19 -2.39 5.60
C ALA A 362 24.51 -2.75 6.93
N SER A 363 23.27 -2.27 7.12
CA SER A 363 22.44 -2.64 8.28
C SER A 363 22.17 -4.14 8.31
N PHE A 364 21.94 -4.77 7.15
CA PHE A 364 21.74 -6.21 7.06
C PHE A 364 22.99 -7.00 7.49
N ALA A 365 24.17 -6.63 6.98
CA ALA A 365 25.43 -7.23 7.39
C ALA A 365 25.69 -7.05 8.90
N LYS A 366 25.44 -5.85 9.45
CA LYS A 366 25.55 -5.57 10.88
C LYS A 366 24.70 -6.54 11.71
N VAL A 367 23.43 -6.72 11.36
CA VAL A 367 22.53 -7.62 12.11
C VAL A 367 23.00 -9.08 12.06
N LEU A 368 23.47 -9.56 10.91
CA LEU A 368 24.02 -10.92 10.79
C LEU A 368 25.27 -11.12 11.67
N THR A 369 26.20 -10.15 11.65
CA THR A 369 27.42 -10.24 12.48
C THR A 369 27.13 -10.13 13.97
N HIS A 370 26.18 -9.28 14.38
CA HIS A 370 25.72 -9.20 15.77
C HIS A 370 25.10 -10.53 16.23
N GLU A 371 24.27 -11.17 15.41
CA GLU A 371 23.70 -12.48 15.77
C GLU A 371 24.79 -13.56 15.89
N ALA A 372 25.77 -13.57 14.97
CA ALA A 372 26.91 -14.47 15.05
C ALA A 372 27.70 -14.29 16.36
N GLN A 373 27.94 -13.04 16.77
CA GLN A 373 28.61 -12.71 18.03
C GLN A 373 27.79 -13.20 19.23
N ARG A 374 26.49 -12.86 19.29
CA ARG A 374 25.61 -13.26 20.39
C ARG A 374 25.58 -14.77 20.57
N ARG A 375 25.53 -15.55 19.49
CA ARG A 375 25.56 -17.03 19.57
C ARG A 375 26.92 -17.58 19.98
N ARG A 376 28.02 -16.96 19.53
CA ARG A 376 29.38 -17.32 19.98
C ARG A 376 29.56 -17.10 21.48
N GLU A 377 28.92 -16.06 22.03
CA GLU A 377 28.93 -15.71 23.46
C GLU A 377 27.81 -16.40 24.26
N SER A 378 27.06 -17.33 23.65
CA SER A 378 25.92 -18.03 24.27
C SER A 378 24.81 -17.11 24.80
N GLN A 379 24.65 -15.91 24.24
CA GLN A 379 23.62 -14.92 24.57
C GLN A 379 22.35 -15.04 23.71
N SER A 380 22.38 -15.88 22.68
CA SER A 380 21.25 -16.16 21.78
C SER A 380 21.16 -17.66 21.55
N SER A 381 19.95 -18.15 21.26
CA SER A 381 19.70 -19.55 20.92
C SER A 381 20.22 -19.91 19.53
N GLY A 382 20.69 -21.14 19.36
CA GLY A 382 21.10 -21.70 18.08
C GLY A 382 22.61 -21.97 17.99
N PRO A 383 23.04 -22.80 17.02
CA PRO A 383 24.44 -23.15 16.86
C PRO A 383 25.28 -21.93 16.45
N CYS A 384 26.57 -21.97 16.82
CA CYS A 384 27.54 -20.99 16.36
C CYS A 384 27.82 -21.21 14.86
N PHE A 385 27.82 -20.13 14.07
CA PHE A 385 27.98 -20.21 12.62
C PHE A 385 29.06 -19.26 12.06
N HIS A 386 29.84 -18.58 12.91
CA HIS A 386 30.81 -17.57 12.48
C HIS A 386 31.86 -18.06 11.46
N ASN A 387 32.20 -19.35 11.49
CA ASN A 387 33.14 -20.00 10.57
C ASN A 387 32.47 -20.49 9.27
N ARG A 388 31.13 -20.47 9.21
CA ARG A 388 30.32 -20.93 8.08
C ARG A 388 29.67 -19.77 7.31
N LEU A 389 29.70 -18.55 7.84
CA LEU A 389 29.18 -17.36 7.16
C LEU A 389 30.28 -16.36 6.86
N ARG A 390 30.60 -16.19 5.58
CA ARG A 390 31.49 -15.13 5.08
C ARG A 390 30.64 -14.01 4.47
N ILE A 391 30.94 -12.76 4.80
CA ILE A 391 30.24 -11.59 4.25
C ILE A 391 31.23 -10.74 3.45
N THR A 392 30.87 -10.40 2.21
CA THR A 392 31.56 -9.42 1.37
C THR A 392 30.58 -8.30 1.04
N MET A 393 30.97 -7.06 1.30
CA MET A 393 30.16 -5.90 0.97
C MET A 393 30.81 -5.06 -0.13
N ALA A 394 30.00 -4.43 -0.95
CA ALA A 394 30.45 -3.42 -1.90
C ALA A 394 29.33 -2.44 -2.25
N SER A 395 29.71 -1.36 -2.92
CA SER A 395 28.75 -0.41 -3.48
C SER A 395 27.84 -1.06 -4.51
N ASP A 396 26.66 -0.47 -4.74
CA ASP A 396 25.71 -0.96 -5.75
C ASP A 396 26.33 -1.01 -7.16
N ALA A 397 27.20 -0.05 -7.48
CA ALA A 397 27.97 0.00 -8.73
C ALA A 397 28.88 -1.22 -8.96
N SER A 398 29.18 -1.99 -7.91
CA SER A 398 30.03 -3.18 -7.98
C SER A 398 29.25 -4.46 -8.29
N VAL A 399 27.95 -4.37 -8.61
CA VAL A 399 27.08 -5.53 -8.89
C VAL A 399 27.73 -6.53 -9.86
N GLY A 400 28.29 -6.07 -10.99
CA GLY A 400 28.95 -6.97 -11.95
C GLY A 400 30.20 -7.67 -11.42
N ILE A 401 30.90 -7.07 -10.46
CA ILE A 401 32.06 -7.69 -9.79
C ILE A 401 31.56 -8.75 -8.80
N LEU A 402 30.54 -8.42 -7.99
CA LEU A 402 30.00 -9.32 -6.97
C LEU A 402 29.18 -10.46 -7.56
N SER A 403 28.63 -10.31 -8.76
CA SER A 403 27.91 -11.35 -9.50
C SER A 403 28.81 -12.46 -10.09
N LYS A 404 30.14 -12.37 -10.00
CA LYS A 404 31.02 -13.40 -10.59
C LYS A 404 30.93 -14.72 -9.83
N ASN A 405 30.51 -15.81 -10.47
CA ASN A 405 30.38 -17.14 -9.87
C ASN A 405 29.45 -17.16 -8.64
N VAL A 406 28.38 -16.36 -8.63
CA VAL A 406 27.32 -16.53 -7.63
C VAL A 406 26.40 -17.67 -8.05
N ASP A 407 25.94 -18.42 -7.06
CA ASP A 407 25.01 -19.52 -7.27
C ASP A 407 23.56 -19.01 -7.24
N LEU A 408 23.29 -18.06 -6.34
CA LEU A 408 21.97 -17.46 -6.14
C LEU A 408 22.04 -15.93 -6.11
N VAL A 409 21.02 -15.29 -6.67
CA VAL A 409 20.62 -13.94 -6.27
C VAL A 409 19.35 -14.06 -5.46
N MET A 410 19.36 -13.54 -4.24
CA MET A 410 18.17 -13.47 -3.40
C MET A 410 17.66 -12.04 -3.34
N MET A 411 16.37 -11.88 -3.57
CA MET A 411 15.66 -10.62 -3.37
C MET A 411 14.41 -10.86 -2.53
N GLY A 412 14.06 -9.85 -1.73
CA GLY A 412 12.75 -9.81 -1.12
C GLY A 412 11.68 -9.42 -2.14
N ALA A 413 10.51 -9.11 -1.63
CA ALA A 413 9.49 -8.36 -2.35
C ALA A 413 8.86 -7.37 -1.39
N ASP A 414 8.49 -6.21 -1.90
CA ASP A 414 7.55 -5.29 -1.27
C ASP A 414 6.15 -5.47 -1.89
N ARG A 415 6.11 -5.83 -3.18
CA ARG A 415 4.90 -6.20 -3.92
C ARG A 415 5.22 -7.20 -5.03
N ILE A 416 4.31 -8.13 -5.29
CA ILE A 416 4.37 -9.05 -6.45
C ILE A 416 3.12 -8.83 -7.30
N SER A 417 3.26 -8.56 -8.60
CA SER A 417 2.15 -8.34 -9.54
C SER A 417 1.37 -9.63 -9.83
N GLU A 418 0.20 -9.53 -10.45
CA GLU A 418 -0.55 -10.71 -10.92
C GLU A 418 0.26 -11.56 -11.93
N ALA A 419 1.13 -10.91 -12.70
CA ALA A 419 1.99 -11.57 -13.68
C ALA A 419 3.25 -12.21 -13.06
N GLY A 420 3.56 -11.87 -11.80
CA GLY A 420 4.75 -12.33 -11.08
C GLY A 420 5.90 -11.32 -11.05
N ASP A 421 5.74 -10.12 -11.62
CA ASP A 421 6.78 -9.09 -11.50
C ASP A 421 7.00 -8.73 -10.04
N VAL A 422 8.24 -8.52 -9.64
CA VAL A 422 8.61 -8.27 -8.24
C VAL A 422 9.04 -6.82 -8.09
N SER A 423 8.27 -6.05 -7.32
CA SER A 423 8.71 -4.74 -6.84
C SER A 423 9.53 -4.94 -5.58
N ASN A 424 10.77 -4.48 -5.60
CA ASN A 424 11.71 -4.54 -4.48
C ASN A 424 12.66 -3.34 -4.55
N LYS A 425 13.51 -3.15 -3.54
CA LYS A 425 14.48 -2.04 -3.47
C LYS A 425 15.23 -1.83 -4.81
N THR A 426 15.32 -0.58 -5.26
CA THR A 426 16.12 -0.16 -6.42
C THR A 426 17.54 -0.74 -6.36
N GLY A 427 18.03 -1.26 -7.49
CA GLY A 427 19.22 -2.10 -7.62
C GLY A 427 18.88 -3.59 -7.82
N SER A 428 17.65 -4.01 -7.52
CA SER A 428 17.11 -5.36 -7.69
C SER A 428 17.09 -5.85 -9.14
N LEU A 429 16.59 -5.04 -10.07
CA LEU A 429 16.55 -5.37 -11.49
C LEU A 429 17.97 -5.48 -12.04
N ALA A 430 18.83 -4.52 -11.68
CA ALA A 430 20.23 -4.53 -12.06
C ALA A 430 20.93 -5.80 -11.54
N ALA A 431 20.70 -6.19 -10.28
CA ALA A 431 21.24 -7.41 -9.69
C ALA A 431 20.79 -8.67 -10.45
N ALA A 432 19.51 -8.79 -10.80
CA ALA A 432 19.01 -9.93 -11.56
C ALA A 432 19.63 -10.00 -12.96
N LEU A 433 19.56 -8.90 -13.73
CA LEU A 433 20.05 -8.83 -15.11
C LEU A 433 21.56 -9.07 -15.20
N VAL A 434 22.33 -8.32 -14.41
CA VAL A 434 23.80 -8.39 -14.45
C VAL A 434 24.26 -9.75 -13.98
N SER A 435 23.63 -10.34 -12.97
CA SER A 435 24.01 -11.68 -12.50
C SER A 435 23.73 -12.74 -13.54
N LYS A 436 22.56 -12.73 -14.18
CA LYS A 436 22.27 -13.65 -15.30
C LYS A 436 23.28 -13.47 -16.44
N PHE A 437 23.63 -12.23 -16.79
CA PHE A 437 24.63 -11.97 -17.83
C PHE A 437 26.03 -12.49 -17.45
N VAL A 438 26.55 -12.09 -16.29
CA VAL A 438 27.92 -12.42 -15.83
C VAL A 438 28.11 -13.92 -15.61
N THR A 439 27.05 -14.63 -15.25
CA THR A 439 27.08 -16.09 -15.03
C THR A 439 26.63 -16.89 -16.25
N ASN A 440 26.38 -16.25 -17.40
CA ASN A 440 25.81 -16.90 -18.60
C ASN A 440 24.52 -17.69 -18.30
N GLY A 441 23.70 -17.18 -17.40
CA GLY A 441 22.41 -17.75 -17.01
C GLY A 441 22.50 -18.91 -16.01
N SER A 442 23.67 -19.24 -15.47
CA SER A 442 23.80 -20.34 -14.50
C SER A 442 23.31 -20.01 -13.09
N VAL A 443 23.16 -18.73 -12.75
CA VAL A 443 22.63 -18.27 -11.46
C VAL A 443 21.11 -18.43 -11.39
N ASP A 444 20.60 -18.88 -10.25
CA ASP A 444 19.16 -18.84 -9.98
C ASP A 444 18.80 -17.49 -9.30
N ILE A 445 17.80 -16.79 -9.84
CA ILE A 445 17.22 -15.58 -9.26
C ILE A 445 15.99 -15.96 -8.44
N ILE A 446 16.04 -15.69 -7.15
CA ILE A 446 15.04 -16.12 -6.17
C ILE A 446 14.38 -14.90 -5.53
N CYS A 447 13.06 -14.83 -5.64
CA CYS A 447 12.23 -13.97 -4.81
C CYS A 447 11.77 -14.76 -3.58
N ILE A 448 12.18 -14.35 -2.39
CA ILE A 448 11.70 -14.93 -1.13
C ILE A 448 10.77 -13.95 -0.42
N SER A 449 9.52 -14.37 -0.22
CA SER A 449 8.48 -13.52 0.36
C SER A 449 7.35 -14.35 0.93
N GLU A 450 6.69 -13.82 1.95
CA GLU A 450 5.35 -14.26 2.35
C GLU A 450 4.35 -14.02 1.19
N SER A 451 3.38 -14.91 1.02
CA SER A 451 2.41 -14.83 -0.09
C SER A 451 1.46 -13.65 0.00
N GLU A 452 1.37 -13.00 1.17
CA GLU A 452 0.57 -11.79 1.39
C GLU A 452 1.00 -10.59 0.55
N LYS A 453 2.23 -10.59 0.03
CA LYS A 453 2.73 -9.49 -0.82
C LYS A 453 2.27 -9.62 -2.28
N ILE A 454 1.56 -10.69 -2.61
CA ILE A 454 0.92 -10.87 -3.92
C ILE A 454 -0.28 -9.93 -3.99
N ALA A 455 -0.14 -8.92 -4.84
CA ALA A 455 -1.12 -7.88 -5.08
C ALA A 455 -2.43 -8.41 -5.68
N VAL A 456 -3.49 -7.60 -5.55
CA VAL A 456 -4.70 -7.76 -6.38
C VAL A 456 -4.38 -7.61 -7.87
N PRO A 457 -5.26 -8.11 -8.77
CA PRO A 457 -5.11 -7.94 -10.21
C PRO A 457 -4.98 -6.46 -10.59
N GLY A 458 -4.03 -6.19 -11.48
CA GLY A 458 -3.63 -4.84 -11.88
C GLY A 458 -2.24 -4.88 -12.51
N THR A 459 -1.92 -3.85 -13.29
CA THR A 459 -0.59 -3.73 -13.92
C THR A 459 0.45 -3.16 -12.95
N ALA A 460 1.72 -3.48 -13.17
CA ALA A 460 2.83 -2.88 -12.41
C ALA A 460 2.85 -1.35 -12.53
N GLU A 461 2.43 -0.83 -13.69
CA GLU A 461 2.38 0.58 -14.07
C GLU A 461 1.31 1.38 -13.31
N GLU A 462 0.27 0.71 -12.78
CA GLU A 462 -0.74 1.35 -11.93
C GLU A 462 -0.20 1.76 -10.55
N HIS A 463 0.99 1.28 -10.18
CA HIS A 463 1.61 1.60 -8.89
C HIS A 463 2.59 2.77 -9.03
N GLN A 464 2.26 3.87 -8.36
CA GLN A 464 3.14 5.03 -8.30
C GLN A 464 4.47 4.67 -7.65
N GLU A 465 5.54 5.16 -8.27
CA GLU A 465 6.89 5.11 -7.72
C GLU A 465 6.93 5.87 -6.38
N GLU A 466 7.54 5.27 -5.35
CA GLU A 466 7.86 5.99 -4.11
C GLU A 466 9.14 6.81 -4.34
N ASP A 467 8.97 8.05 -4.78
CA ASP A 467 10.04 9.04 -4.96
C ASP A 467 10.21 9.84 -3.66
N ASN A 468 11.25 9.51 -2.91
CA ASN A 468 11.48 9.99 -1.55
C ASN A 468 12.29 11.30 -1.50
N ASN A 469 12.60 11.72 -0.28
CA ASN A 469 13.36 12.93 0.00
C ASN A 469 14.72 12.92 -0.73
N VAL A 470 15.00 13.91 -1.56
CA VAL A 470 16.21 13.93 -2.42
C VAL A 470 17.49 14.14 -1.61
N GLU A 471 17.35 14.69 -0.41
CA GLU A 471 18.41 14.94 0.56
C GLU A 471 19.04 13.65 1.08
N GLU A 472 18.32 12.52 1.07
CA GLU A 472 18.89 11.22 1.41
C GLU A 472 20.00 10.82 0.43
N LEU A 473 19.80 11.11 -0.87
CA LEU A 473 20.83 10.93 -1.89
C LEU A 473 21.88 12.04 -1.79
N ALA A 474 21.44 13.30 -1.78
CA ALA A 474 22.30 14.46 -1.94
C ALA A 474 23.23 14.72 -0.74
N SER A 475 22.84 14.30 0.47
CA SER A 475 23.63 14.52 1.69
C SER A 475 25.04 13.92 1.66
N SER A 476 25.27 12.90 0.82
CA SER A 476 26.60 12.30 0.66
C SER A 476 27.39 12.87 -0.51
N TRP A 477 26.83 13.81 -1.28
CA TRP A 477 27.51 14.39 -2.43
C TRP A 477 28.42 15.53 -1.99
N HIS A 478 29.68 15.51 -2.44
CA HIS A 478 30.64 16.58 -2.21
C HIS A 478 30.68 17.51 -3.43
N VAL A 479 29.58 18.21 -3.68
CA VAL A 479 29.42 19.17 -4.79
C VAL A 479 28.94 20.51 -4.27
N ASP A 480 29.53 21.58 -4.79
CA ASP A 480 29.06 22.94 -4.60
C ASP A 480 28.10 23.29 -5.77
N PRO A 481 26.77 23.30 -5.56
CA PRO A 481 25.83 23.55 -6.63
C PRO A 481 25.98 24.99 -7.15
N SER A 482 26.21 25.12 -8.47
CA SER A 482 26.20 26.42 -9.15
C SER A 482 24.76 26.96 -9.26
N ALA A 483 24.59 28.24 -9.60
CA ALA A 483 23.26 28.79 -9.86
C ALA A 483 22.46 28.02 -10.93
N ALA A 484 23.16 27.49 -11.96
CA ALA A 484 22.53 26.67 -12.99
C ALA A 484 22.13 25.26 -12.53
N TRP A 485 22.60 24.81 -11.36
CA TRP A 485 22.27 23.48 -10.83
C TRP A 485 20.77 23.36 -10.54
N GLU A 486 20.19 24.36 -9.87
CA GLU A 486 18.76 24.37 -9.53
C GLU A 486 17.87 24.38 -10.77
N GLU A 487 18.33 24.98 -11.86
CA GLU A 487 17.59 25.04 -13.13
C GLU A 487 17.72 23.75 -13.97
N MET A 488 18.88 23.07 -13.90
CA MET A 488 19.22 21.97 -14.83
C MET A 488 19.13 20.57 -14.20
N VAL A 489 19.22 20.46 -12.88
CA VAL A 489 19.34 19.16 -12.19
C VAL A 489 18.04 18.82 -11.49
N THR A 490 17.41 17.74 -11.95
CA THR A 490 16.32 17.08 -11.21
C THR A 490 16.88 15.84 -10.53
N VAL A 491 16.80 15.80 -9.20
CA VAL A 491 17.17 14.62 -8.41
C VAL A 491 15.92 13.78 -8.17
N ARG A 492 16.05 12.46 -8.30
CA ARG A 492 14.99 11.50 -8.01
C ARG A 492 15.51 10.42 -7.06
N ASN A 493 14.76 10.10 -6.03
CA ASN A 493 15.08 9.09 -5.02
C ASN A 493 14.01 7.99 -5.02
N VAL A 494 13.97 7.22 -6.11
CA VAL A 494 13.01 6.13 -6.28
C VAL A 494 13.43 4.93 -5.45
N TYR A 495 12.62 4.54 -4.48
CA TYR A 495 12.94 3.45 -3.55
C TYR A 495 12.80 2.05 -4.14
N PHE A 496 11.82 1.85 -5.02
CA PHE A 496 11.46 0.54 -5.53
C PHE A 496 11.49 0.52 -7.05
N GLU A 497 11.90 -0.61 -7.60
CA GLU A 497 11.83 -0.89 -9.03
C GLU A 497 11.22 -2.27 -9.27
N TRP A 498 10.66 -2.46 -10.46
CA TRP A 498 10.09 -3.73 -10.88
C TRP A 498 11.15 -4.62 -11.55
N CYS A 499 11.28 -5.84 -11.06
CA CYS A 499 11.97 -6.93 -11.73
C CYS A 499 10.94 -7.78 -12.51
N PRO A 500 11.00 -7.82 -13.85
CA PRO A 500 10.05 -8.60 -14.64
C PRO A 500 10.06 -10.08 -14.30
N ALA A 501 8.89 -10.70 -14.32
CA ALA A 501 8.72 -12.12 -14.01
C ALA A 501 9.61 -13.05 -14.85
N SER A 502 9.99 -12.64 -16.06
CA SER A 502 10.89 -13.38 -16.96
C SER A 502 12.33 -13.53 -16.44
N TYR A 503 12.72 -12.75 -15.43
CA TYR A 503 14.05 -12.81 -14.81
C TYR A 503 14.05 -13.51 -13.45
N ILE A 504 12.88 -13.86 -12.91
CA ILE A 504 12.75 -14.57 -11.63
C ILE A 504 12.56 -16.06 -11.91
N ASP A 505 13.45 -16.89 -11.36
CA ASP A 505 13.40 -18.34 -11.56
C ASP A 505 12.52 -19.03 -10.51
N HIS A 506 12.52 -18.53 -9.26
CA HIS A 506 11.78 -19.13 -8.15
C HIS A 506 11.14 -18.10 -7.22
N TYR A 507 9.88 -18.34 -6.86
CA TYR A 507 9.14 -17.58 -5.85
C TYR A 507 8.93 -18.46 -4.62
N ILE A 508 9.70 -18.24 -3.56
CA ILE A 508 9.64 -19.06 -2.35
C ILE A 508 8.78 -18.36 -1.29
N CYS A 509 7.72 -19.04 -0.86
CA CYS A 509 6.80 -18.58 0.19
C CYS A 509 6.46 -19.70 1.18
N GLU A 510 5.57 -19.44 2.13
CA GLU A 510 5.13 -20.38 3.16
C GLU A 510 4.42 -21.63 2.60
N TYR A 511 3.94 -21.57 1.35
CA TYR A 511 3.31 -22.67 0.64
C TYR A 511 4.26 -23.46 -0.26
N GLY A 512 5.56 -23.14 -0.25
CA GLY A 512 6.59 -23.74 -1.10
C GLY A 512 7.03 -22.80 -2.23
N THR A 513 7.53 -23.38 -3.32
CA THR A 513 7.94 -22.64 -4.51
C THR A 513 6.75 -22.48 -5.45
N LEU A 514 6.32 -21.23 -5.70
CA LEU A 514 5.19 -20.90 -6.55
C LEU A 514 5.61 -20.70 -8.01
N SER A 515 4.72 -21.08 -8.92
CA SER A 515 4.77 -20.72 -10.34
C SER A 515 4.01 -19.42 -10.62
N THR A 516 4.22 -18.80 -11.78
CA THR A 516 3.46 -17.60 -12.18
C THR A 516 1.93 -17.86 -12.29
N PRO A 517 1.43 -19.04 -12.72
CA PRO A 517 0.03 -19.39 -12.54
C PRO A 517 -0.47 -19.40 -11.09
N ASP A 518 0.34 -19.90 -10.14
CA ASP A 518 -0.04 -19.91 -8.72
C ASP A 518 -0.15 -18.48 -8.17
N ILE A 519 0.79 -17.60 -8.56
CA ILE A 519 0.76 -16.17 -8.22
C ILE A 519 -0.52 -15.52 -8.76
N ARG A 520 -0.86 -15.76 -10.03
CA ARG A 520 -2.09 -15.24 -10.64
C ARG A 520 -3.34 -15.71 -9.91
N GLN A 521 -3.39 -16.98 -9.51
CA GLN A 521 -4.51 -17.52 -8.75
C GLN A 521 -4.63 -16.84 -7.38
N ARG A 522 -3.50 -16.64 -6.68
CA ARG A 522 -3.46 -15.96 -5.38
C ARG A 522 -3.86 -14.50 -5.47
N SER A 523 -3.39 -13.79 -6.50
CA SER A 523 -3.79 -12.40 -6.77
C SER A 523 -5.32 -12.27 -6.84
N LYS A 524 -5.99 -13.16 -7.57
CA LYS A 524 -7.47 -13.21 -7.63
C LYS A 524 -8.12 -13.56 -6.30
N GLN A 525 -7.49 -14.40 -5.47
CA GLN A 525 -7.98 -14.71 -4.13
C GLN A 525 -7.85 -13.51 -3.19
N THR A 526 -6.75 -12.75 -3.29
CA THR A 526 -6.54 -11.49 -2.55
C THR A 526 -7.62 -10.48 -2.89
N LEU A 527 -7.97 -10.31 -4.17
CA LEU A 527 -9.06 -9.41 -4.57
C LEU A 527 -10.40 -9.81 -3.95
N LYS A 528 -10.77 -11.09 -4.07
CA LYS A 528 -12.02 -11.59 -3.47
C LYS A 528 -12.05 -11.39 -1.95
N LEU A 529 -10.92 -11.61 -1.29
CA LEU A 529 -10.80 -11.39 0.15
C LEU A 529 -11.00 -9.91 0.52
N ILE A 530 -10.38 -8.99 -0.25
CA ILE A 530 -10.55 -7.54 -0.05
C ILE A 530 -12.00 -7.12 -0.27
N GLU A 531 -12.66 -7.59 -1.32
CA GLU A 531 -14.08 -7.31 -1.57
C GLU A 531 -15.01 -7.88 -0.48
N GLU A 532 -14.68 -9.05 0.07
CA GLU A 532 -15.44 -9.71 1.15
C GLU A 532 -15.43 -8.91 2.47
N VAL A 533 -14.28 -8.28 2.80
CA VAL A 533 -14.07 -7.56 4.06
C VAL A 533 -14.26 -6.05 3.94
N PHE A 534 -14.21 -5.49 2.73
CA PHE A 534 -14.48 -4.09 2.44
C PHE A 534 -15.58 -3.92 1.36
N PRO A 535 -16.81 -4.42 1.60
CA PRO A 535 -17.88 -4.32 0.62
C PRO A 535 -18.36 -2.87 0.49
N SER A 536 -18.42 -2.34 -0.73
CA SER A 536 -18.87 -0.97 -1.00
C SER A 536 -20.28 -0.65 -0.49
N GLU A 537 -21.11 -1.66 -0.23
CA GLU A 537 -22.46 -1.51 0.33
C GLU A 537 -22.50 -1.13 1.82
N HIS A 538 -21.38 -1.23 2.54
CA HIS A 538 -21.31 -0.98 3.99
C HIS A 538 -20.70 0.36 4.36
N PHE A 539 -20.36 1.19 3.38
CA PHE A 539 -19.58 2.41 3.55
C PHE A 539 -20.35 3.71 3.31
#